data_AF-A0AB39R4B4-F1
#
_entry.id   AF-A0AB39R4B4-F1
#
_cell.length_a   1.000
_cell.length_b   1.000
_cell.length_c   1.000
_cell.angle_alpha   90.00
_cell.angle_beta   90.00
_cell.angle_gamma   90.00
#
_symmetry.space_group_name_H-M   'P 1'
#
loop_
_entity.id
_entity.type
_entity.pdbx_description
1 polymer ?
#
loop_
_entity_poly.entity_id
_entity_poly.type
_entity_poly.pdbx_seq_one_letter_code
_entity_poly.pdbx_strand_id
1 'polypeptide(L)'
;MTYEQEWFHTKTLSSGWSHKNTQLAFEILGGLDTDALAAAARAFVVRHDALHLQMDPVPGPHPLQWTRGIEAEEEVVRRVKVKAASPAQFSHYASVLLSRDCVTPWSYGTQRPFVIRLLRYDENHHALLATFQNLVFDGRAHHLFGHEVWRDYQTLRDGGSPPDTAHSFADAAVRQRERTSERLREQAQANMCACGERVPVFRGLRRYRTGRGERGKRPWAGTGHVRSRER
;
A
#
# COMPACT_ATOMS: atom_id res chain seq x y z
N MET A 1 -4.68 -2.02 -19.46
CA MET A 1 -3.80 -2.52 -18.40
C MET A 1 -2.34 -2.26 -18.75
N THR A 2 -1.46 -2.19 -17.75
CA THR A 2 0.01 -2.29 -17.94
C THR A 2 0.43 -3.76 -18.09
N TYR A 3 1.67 -4.04 -18.51
CA TYR A 3 2.15 -5.43 -18.62
C TYR A 3 2.28 -6.11 -17.24
N GLU A 4 2.52 -5.35 -16.17
CA GLU A 4 2.50 -5.83 -14.79
C GLU A 4 1.09 -6.21 -14.37
N GLN A 5 0.11 -5.35 -14.67
CA GLN A 5 -1.29 -5.62 -14.37
C GLN A 5 -1.79 -6.89 -15.05
N GLU A 6 -1.47 -7.08 -16.34
CA GLU A 6 -1.83 -8.28 -17.09
C GLU A 6 -1.17 -9.54 -16.51
N TRP A 7 0.09 -9.44 -16.13
CA TRP A 7 0.81 -10.57 -15.52
C TRP A 7 0.16 -10.97 -14.19
N PHE A 8 -0.08 -10.03 -13.28
CA PHE A 8 -0.73 -10.31 -12.00
C PHE A 8 -2.16 -10.82 -12.17
N HIS A 9 -2.93 -10.25 -13.10
CA HIS A 9 -4.28 -10.71 -13.39
C HIS A 9 -4.28 -12.15 -13.89
N THR A 10 -3.46 -12.48 -14.89
CA THR A 10 -3.36 -13.83 -15.45
C THR A 10 -2.96 -14.86 -14.40
N LYS A 11 -2.04 -14.50 -13.50
CA LYS A 11 -1.64 -15.36 -12.38
C LYS A 11 -2.79 -15.58 -11.40
N THR A 12 -3.58 -14.55 -11.12
CA THR A 12 -4.76 -14.65 -10.24
C THR A 12 -5.82 -15.61 -10.79
N LEU A 13 -5.93 -15.72 -12.12
CA LEU A 13 -6.83 -16.68 -12.78
C LEU A 13 -6.29 -18.12 -12.79
N SER A 14 -4.99 -18.31 -12.58
CA SER A 14 -4.35 -19.63 -12.60
C SER A 14 -4.52 -20.32 -11.25
N SER A 15 -5.04 -21.55 -11.24
CA SER A 15 -5.22 -22.34 -10.01
C SER A 15 -3.88 -22.51 -9.26
N GLY A 16 -3.81 -22.06 -8.01
CA GLY A 16 -2.63 -22.21 -7.14
C GLY A 16 -1.90 -20.91 -6.79
N TRP A 17 -2.24 -19.78 -7.43
CA TRP A 17 -1.73 -18.47 -7.00
C TRP A 17 -2.59 -17.92 -5.86
N SER A 18 -2.04 -17.87 -4.64
CA SER A 18 -2.66 -17.08 -3.57
C SER A 18 -2.56 -15.60 -3.96
N HIS A 19 -3.67 -14.84 -3.86
CA HIS A 19 -3.60 -13.38 -3.94
C HIS A 19 -2.54 -12.92 -2.94
N LYS A 20 -1.43 -12.37 -3.41
CA LYS A 20 -0.38 -11.85 -2.54
C LYS A 20 -0.46 -10.34 -2.59
N ASN A 21 -1.30 -9.76 -1.75
CA ASN A 21 -1.38 -8.32 -1.62
C ASN A 21 -0.04 -7.77 -1.11
N THR A 22 0.25 -6.53 -1.46
CA THR A 22 1.42 -5.78 -1.02
C THR A 22 1.11 -5.10 0.31
N GLN A 23 2.08 -5.05 1.23
CA GLN A 23 1.81 -4.68 2.62
C GLN A 23 2.86 -3.73 3.19
N LEU A 24 2.39 -2.77 3.99
CA LEU A 24 3.22 -2.00 4.90
C LEU A 24 2.61 -1.99 6.30
N ALA A 25 3.49 -1.92 7.29
CA ALA A 25 3.08 -1.71 8.65
C ALA A 25 4.11 -0.87 9.41
N PHE A 26 3.58 0.14 10.09
CA PHE A 26 4.33 1.11 10.89
C PHE A 26 3.84 0.99 12.33
N GLU A 27 4.70 0.55 13.24
CA GLU A 27 4.45 0.63 14.67
C GLU A 27 4.96 1.98 15.16
N ILE A 28 4.09 2.76 15.81
CA ILE A 28 4.33 4.17 16.16
C ILE A 28 4.29 4.29 17.67
N LEU A 29 5.39 4.74 18.26
CA LEU A 29 5.60 4.91 19.69
C LEU A 29 5.67 6.39 20.05
N GLY A 30 4.94 6.79 21.09
CA GLY A 30 4.72 8.15 21.55
C GLY A 30 3.38 8.75 21.08
N GLY A 31 3.12 9.97 21.54
CA GLY A 31 1.87 10.68 21.28
C GLY A 31 1.62 10.89 19.79
N LEU A 32 0.42 10.50 19.35
CA LEU A 32 0.01 10.55 17.96
C LEU A 32 -1.34 11.26 17.84
N ASP A 33 -1.39 12.27 16.97
CA ASP A 33 -2.67 12.81 16.51
C ASP A 33 -3.25 11.83 15.47
N THR A 34 -4.15 10.96 15.94
CA THR A 34 -4.75 9.91 15.11
C THR A 34 -5.67 10.46 14.03
N ASP A 35 -6.19 11.67 14.21
CA ASP A 35 -7.09 12.30 13.24
C ASP A 35 -6.30 12.92 12.11
N ALA A 36 -5.22 13.64 12.43
CA ALA A 36 -4.29 14.14 11.41
C ALA A 36 -3.67 13.00 10.59
N LEU A 37 -3.30 11.87 11.22
CA LEU A 37 -2.71 10.75 10.49
C LEU A 37 -3.73 10.06 9.57
N ALA A 38 -4.96 9.88 10.03
CA ALA A 38 -6.02 9.31 9.20
C ALA A 38 -6.41 10.26 8.06
N ALA A 39 -6.45 11.57 8.30
CA ALA A 39 -6.67 12.58 7.26
C ALA A 39 -5.53 12.60 6.23
N ALA A 40 -4.28 12.46 6.66
CA ALA A 40 -3.13 12.35 5.76
C ALA A 40 -3.20 11.10 4.86
N ALA A 41 -3.54 9.95 5.44
CA ALA A 41 -3.75 8.72 4.67
C ALA A 41 -4.95 8.83 3.71
N ARG A 42 -6.04 9.50 4.12
CA ARG A 42 -7.15 9.83 3.22
C ARG A 42 -6.71 10.72 2.07
N ALA A 43 -5.96 11.78 2.33
CA ALA A 43 -5.45 12.69 1.31
C ALA A 43 -4.56 11.95 0.29
N PHE A 44 -3.73 11.00 0.76
CA PHE A 44 -2.98 10.11 -0.13
C PHE A 44 -3.91 9.31 -1.05
N VAL A 45 -4.92 8.64 -0.47
CA VAL A 45 -5.83 7.81 -1.26
C VAL A 45 -6.59 8.66 -2.30
N VAL A 46 -7.09 9.83 -1.90
CA VAL A 46 -7.87 10.73 -2.77
C VAL A 46 -7.05 11.25 -3.95
N ARG A 47 -5.76 11.57 -3.77
CA ARG A 47 -4.95 12.15 -4.86
C ARG A 47 -4.40 11.12 -5.84
N HIS A 48 -4.29 9.85 -5.44
CA HIS A 48 -3.66 8.79 -6.23
C HIS A 48 -4.73 7.94 -6.93
N ASP A 49 -4.99 8.22 -8.21
CA ASP A 49 -6.01 7.56 -9.04
C ASP A 49 -5.87 6.03 -9.15
N ALA A 50 -4.65 5.49 -8.96
CA ALA A 50 -4.39 4.06 -8.84
C ALA A 50 -5.29 3.39 -7.78
N LEU A 51 -5.56 4.08 -6.67
CA LEU A 51 -6.35 3.57 -5.55
C LEU A 51 -7.87 3.69 -5.79
N HIS A 52 -8.25 4.37 -6.86
CA HIS A 52 -9.64 4.48 -7.32
C HIS A 52 -10.01 3.37 -8.30
N LEU A 53 -9.04 2.55 -8.74
CA LEU A 53 -9.25 1.53 -9.75
C LEU A 53 -10.30 0.49 -9.31
N GLN A 54 -11.18 0.16 -10.24
CA GLN A 54 -12.13 -0.94 -10.19
C GLN A 54 -11.93 -1.81 -11.43
N MET A 55 -12.34 -3.06 -11.30
CA MET A 55 -12.27 -4.07 -12.36
C MET A 55 -13.54 -4.88 -12.41
N ASP A 56 -13.82 -5.45 -13.57
CA ASP A 56 -14.92 -6.39 -13.72
C ASP A 56 -14.79 -7.57 -12.74
N PRO A 57 -15.89 -7.96 -12.08
CA PRO A 57 -15.92 -9.16 -11.24
C PRO A 57 -15.89 -10.44 -12.06
N VAL A 58 -16.24 -10.38 -13.35
CA VAL A 58 -16.25 -11.52 -14.25
C VAL A 58 -14.83 -11.77 -14.76
N PRO A 59 -14.23 -12.95 -14.48
CA PRO A 59 -12.94 -13.32 -15.02
C PRO A 59 -12.95 -13.35 -16.55
N GLY A 60 -11.98 -12.69 -17.18
CA GLY A 60 -11.79 -12.71 -18.63
C GLY A 60 -10.36 -12.31 -19.00
N PRO A 61 -9.91 -12.55 -20.23
CA PRO A 61 -8.56 -12.17 -20.66
C PRO A 61 -8.34 -10.65 -20.69
N HIS A 62 -9.43 -9.88 -20.83
CA HIS A 62 -9.42 -8.43 -20.96
C HIS A 62 -10.51 -7.80 -20.08
N PRO A 63 -10.36 -7.81 -18.75
CA PRO A 63 -11.31 -7.17 -17.85
C PRO A 63 -11.34 -5.66 -18.10
N LEU A 64 -12.52 -5.06 -18.09
CA LEU A 64 -12.65 -3.61 -18.10
C LEU A 64 -12.10 -3.05 -16.79
N GLN A 65 -11.51 -1.86 -16.90
CA GLN A 65 -11.03 -1.10 -15.76
C GLN A 65 -11.61 0.30 -15.81
N TRP A 66 -12.03 0.81 -14.67
CA TRP A 66 -12.51 2.17 -14.51
C TRP A 66 -12.07 2.73 -13.15
N THR A 67 -12.17 4.04 -12.98
CA THR A 67 -11.93 4.68 -11.69
C THR A 67 -13.26 5.02 -11.03
N ARG A 68 -13.32 4.82 -9.71
CA ARG A 68 -14.40 5.31 -8.85
C ARG A 68 -13.79 6.26 -7.84
N GLY A 69 -14.19 7.52 -7.85
CA GLY A 69 -13.72 8.51 -6.86
C GLY A 69 -14.00 8.07 -5.42
N ILE A 70 -13.35 8.72 -4.46
CA ILE A 70 -13.58 8.48 -3.02
C ILE A 70 -14.67 9.44 -2.56
N GLU A 71 -15.77 8.90 -2.07
CA GLU A 71 -16.87 9.72 -1.55
C GLU A 71 -16.47 10.41 -0.24
N ALA A 72 -17.03 11.59 0.04
CA ALA A 72 -16.66 12.40 1.21
C ALA A 72 -16.79 11.62 2.53
N GLU A 73 -17.83 10.81 2.66
CA GLU A 73 -18.15 10.02 3.86
C GLU A 73 -17.53 8.62 3.85
N GLU A 74 -16.83 8.22 2.79
CA GLU A 74 -16.25 6.88 2.67
C GLU A 74 -15.18 6.63 3.75
N GLU A 75 -15.29 5.52 4.48
CA GLU A 75 -14.26 5.13 5.45
C GLU A 75 -13.00 4.63 4.74
N VAL A 76 -12.03 5.52 4.56
CA VAL A 76 -10.73 5.18 3.95
C VAL A 76 -9.77 4.52 4.96
N VAL A 77 -9.81 4.97 6.22
CA VAL A 77 -8.93 4.47 7.29
C VAL A 77 -9.78 3.94 8.44
N ARG A 78 -9.76 2.62 8.62
CA ARG A 78 -10.47 1.98 9.73
C ARG A 78 -9.71 2.18 11.03
N ARG A 79 -10.27 2.95 11.96
CA ARG A 79 -9.67 3.18 13.29
C ARG A 79 -10.14 2.11 14.27
N VAL A 80 -9.21 1.49 15.01
CA VAL A 80 -9.52 0.40 15.94
C VAL A 80 -8.77 0.57 17.25
N LYS A 81 -9.50 0.65 18.37
CA LYS A 81 -8.90 0.54 19.71
C LYS A 81 -8.72 -0.94 20.05
N VAL A 82 -7.48 -1.34 20.30
CA VAL A 82 -7.11 -2.74 20.57
C VAL A 82 -6.90 -2.91 22.07
N LYS A 83 -7.67 -3.79 22.69
CA LYS A 83 -7.40 -4.24 24.06
C LYS A 83 -6.40 -5.39 24.00
N ALA A 84 -5.21 -5.18 24.56
CA ALA A 84 -4.19 -6.19 24.73
C ALA A 84 -3.66 -6.15 26.18
N ALA A 85 -3.10 -7.25 26.66
CA ALA A 85 -2.50 -7.34 28.00
C ALA A 85 -1.06 -6.79 28.03
N SER A 86 -0.42 -6.63 26.86
CA SER A 86 0.92 -6.07 26.75
C SER A 86 1.18 -5.44 25.38
N PRO A 87 2.20 -4.55 25.27
CA PRO A 87 2.69 -4.04 23.99
C PRO A 87 3.07 -5.17 23.01
N ALA A 88 3.68 -6.25 23.50
CA ALA A 88 4.06 -7.38 22.65
C ALA A 88 2.84 -8.11 22.06
N GLN A 89 1.77 -8.28 22.86
CA GLN A 89 0.52 -8.87 22.37
C GLN A 89 -0.15 -7.95 21.34
N PHE A 90 -0.08 -6.63 21.52
CA PHE A 90 -0.53 -5.67 20.52
C PHE A 90 0.24 -5.79 19.20
N SER A 91 1.57 -5.81 19.23
CA SER A 91 2.40 -5.98 18.02
C SER A 91 2.10 -7.31 17.33
N HIS A 92 1.89 -8.39 18.10
CA HIS A 92 1.52 -9.70 17.55
C HIS A 92 0.14 -9.65 16.87
N TYR A 93 -0.87 -9.06 17.53
CA TYR A 93 -2.20 -8.88 16.96
C TYR A 93 -2.16 -8.10 15.63
N ALA A 94 -1.40 -6.99 15.60
CA ALA A 94 -1.21 -6.20 14.38
C ALA A 94 -0.55 -7.02 13.26
N SER A 95 0.45 -7.84 13.58
CA SER A 95 1.09 -8.75 12.61
C SER A 95 0.13 -9.81 12.08
N VAL A 96 -0.73 -10.40 12.92
CA VAL A 96 -1.72 -11.40 12.51
C VAL A 96 -2.76 -10.78 11.58
N LEU A 97 -3.27 -9.58 11.91
CA LEU A 97 -4.18 -8.84 11.04
C LEU A 97 -3.56 -8.56 9.68
N LEU A 98 -2.32 -8.10 9.66
CA LEU A 98 -1.59 -7.85 8.42
C LEU A 98 -1.47 -9.14 7.60
N SER A 99 -0.98 -10.23 8.19
CA SER A 99 -0.86 -11.52 7.49
C SER A 99 -2.19 -12.03 6.93
N ARG A 100 -3.29 -11.84 7.65
CA ARG A 100 -4.64 -12.19 7.16
C ARG A 100 -5.03 -11.33 5.95
N ASP A 101 -4.87 -10.02 6.04
CA ASP A 101 -5.23 -9.09 4.95
C ASP A 101 -4.33 -9.34 3.71
N CYS A 102 -3.11 -9.87 3.88
CA CYS A 102 -2.17 -10.25 2.80
C CYS A 102 -2.76 -11.27 1.83
N VAL A 103 -3.39 -12.30 2.39
CA VAL A 103 -3.88 -13.49 1.68
C VAL A 103 -5.37 -13.43 1.41
N THR A 104 -6.05 -12.38 1.88
CA THR A 104 -7.48 -12.19 1.64
C THR A 104 -7.69 -11.87 0.17
N PRO A 105 -8.48 -12.68 -0.57
CA PRO A 105 -8.82 -12.38 -1.96
C PRO A 105 -9.51 -11.02 -2.08
N TRP A 106 -9.09 -10.20 -3.05
CA TRP A 106 -9.81 -8.96 -3.35
C TRP A 106 -10.99 -9.27 -4.27
N SER A 107 -12.19 -8.88 -3.83
CA SER A 107 -13.40 -8.97 -4.65
C SER A 107 -13.49 -7.79 -5.62
N TYR A 108 -13.24 -8.04 -6.90
CA TYR A 108 -13.37 -7.04 -7.96
C TYR A 108 -14.79 -6.45 -8.02
N GLY A 109 -14.88 -5.22 -8.48
CA GLY A 109 -16.13 -4.46 -8.64
C GLY A 109 -16.81 -3.99 -7.35
N THR A 110 -16.40 -4.48 -6.17
CA THR A 110 -17.08 -4.20 -4.90
C THR A 110 -16.16 -3.54 -3.87
N GLN A 111 -14.95 -4.07 -3.72
CA GLN A 111 -13.99 -3.59 -2.73
C GLN A 111 -13.00 -2.58 -3.34
N ARG A 112 -12.39 -1.75 -2.50
CA ARG A 112 -11.25 -0.90 -2.91
C ARG A 112 -9.98 -1.73 -3.05
N PRO A 113 -9.00 -1.32 -3.88
CA PRO A 113 -7.69 -1.98 -4.00
C PRO A 113 -6.81 -1.87 -2.75
N PHE A 114 -7.36 -1.47 -1.60
CA PHE A 114 -6.62 -1.22 -0.39
C PHE A 114 -7.44 -1.52 0.87
N VAL A 115 -6.74 -1.80 1.96
CA VAL A 115 -7.25 -1.83 3.33
C VAL A 115 -6.25 -1.07 4.20
N ILE A 116 -6.69 0.03 4.81
CA ILE A 116 -5.86 0.82 5.73
C ILE A 116 -6.49 0.79 7.12
N ARG A 117 -5.69 0.44 8.13
CA ARG A 117 -6.11 0.37 9.53
C ARG A 117 -5.18 1.20 10.40
N LEU A 118 -5.76 2.00 11.29
CA LEU A 118 -5.04 2.68 12.37
C LEU A 118 -5.44 2.03 13.70
N LEU A 119 -4.53 1.22 14.24
CA LEU A 119 -4.71 0.54 15.51
C LEU A 119 -4.15 1.41 16.63
N ARG A 120 -4.86 1.47 17.76
CA ARG A 120 -4.43 2.16 18.97
C ARG A 120 -4.47 1.21 20.16
N TYR A 121 -3.34 1.02 20.82
CA TYR A 121 -3.25 0.28 22.08
C TYR A 121 -3.50 1.21 23.27
N ASP A 122 -2.71 2.29 23.36
CA ASP A 122 -2.83 3.34 24.37
C ASP A 122 -2.56 4.73 23.74
N GLU A 123 -2.26 5.77 24.52
CA GLU A 123 -1.96 7.12 24.01
C GLU A 123 -0.58 7.25 23.34
N ASN A 124 0.30 6.27 23.54
CA ASN A 124 1.69 6.28 23.12
C ASN A 124 2.07 5.05 22.29
N HIS A 125 1.12 4.22 21.88
CA HIS A 125 1.41 3.01 21.09
C HIS A 125 0.31 2.74 20.08
N HIS A 126 0.69 2.85 18.81
CA HIS A 126 -0.19 2.75 17.66
C HIS A 126 0.43 1.86 16.58
N ALA A 127 -0.39 1.42 15.63
CA ALA A 127 0.10 0.78 14.41
C ALA A 127 -0.74 1.23 13.20
N LEU A 128 -0.08 1.70 12.15
CA LEU A 128 -0.69 1.94 10.84
C LEU A 128 -0.39 0.74 9.95
N LEU A 129 -1.44 0.01 9.56
CA LEU A 129 -1.38 -1.14 8.66
C LEU A 129 -1.99 -0.72 7.31
N ALA A 130 -1.30 -1.00 6.22
CA ALA A 130 -1.81 -0.77 4.87
C ALA A 130 -1.55 -2.00 4.01
N THR A 131 -2.60 -2.53 3.40
CA THR A 131 -2.52 -3.61 2.42
C THR A 131 -3.10 -3.10 1.10
N PHE A 132 -2.44 -3.39 0.00
CA PHE A 132 -2.81 -2.95 -1.35
C PHE A 132 -2.77 -4.12 -2.33
N GLN A 133 -3.61 -4.10 -3.36
CA GLN A 133 -3.44 -5.06 -4.45
C GLN A 133 -2.26 -4.70 -5.35
N ASN A 134 -1.45 -5.70 -5.68
CA ASN A 134 -0.25 -5.57 -6.52
C ASN A 134 -0.51 -5.00 -7.92
N LEU A 135 -1.76 -5.05 -8.36
CA LEU A 135 -2.22 -4.50 -9.63
C LEU A 135 -2.15 -2.96 -9.67
N VAL A 136 -2.21 -2.29 -8.51
CA VAL A 136 -2.19 -0.83 -8.43
C VAL A 136 -1.07 -0.29 -7.55
N PHE A 137 -0.43 -1.16 -6.79
CA PHE A 137 0.56 -0.77 -5.81
C PHE A 137 1.66 -1.83 -5.73
N ASP A 138 2.86 -1.50 -6.19
CA ASP A 138 4.00 -2.40 -6.18
C ASP A 138 4.95 -2.11 -5.01
N GLY A 139 6.02 -2.92 -4.92
CA GLY A 139 7.03 -2.76 -3.89
C GLY A 139 7.80 -1.43 -3.93
N ARG A 140 7.78 -0.70 -5.05
CA ARG A 140 8.42 0.61 -5.22
C ARG A 140 7.52 1.72 -4.68
N ALA A 141 6.20 1.57 -4.84
CA ALA A 141 5.21 2.50 -4.29
C ALA A 141 5.17 2.52 -2.75
N HIS A 142 5.73 1.50 -2.08
CA HIS A 142 5.86 1.46 -0.63
C HIS A 142 6.48 2.72 -0.02
N HIS A 143 7.61 3.17 -0.58
CA HIS A 143 8.29 4.35 -0.07
C HIS A 143 7.45 5.61 -0.29
N LEU A 144 6.68 5.66 -1.38
CA LEU A 144 5.80 6.76 -1.73
C LEU A 144 4.68 6.92 -0.69
N PHE A 145 3.90 5.87 -0.43
CA PHE A 145 2.84 5.89 0.59
C PHE A 145 3.39 6.39 1.90
N GLY A 146 4.50 5.80 2.31
CA GLY A 146 5.00 6.08 3.62
C GLY A 146 5.55 7.49 3.81
N HIS A 147 6.40 7.91 2.88
CA HIS A 147 6.99 9.23 2.91
C HIS A 147 5.92 10.33 2.79
N GLU A 148 4.97 10.17 1.87
CA GLU A 148 3.97 11.20 1.63
C GLU A 148 2.93 11.27 2.76
N VAL A 149 2.43 10.14 3.28
CA VAL A 149 1.48 10.16 4.41
C VAL A 149 2.10 10.84 5.62
N TRP A 150 3.40 10.63 5.89
CA TRP A 150 4.07 11.31 6.99
C TRP A 150 4.30 12.80 6.74
N ARG A 151 4.67 13.17 5.52
CA ARG A 151 4.76 14.58 5.12
C ARG A 151 3.43 15.28 5.34
N ASP A 152 2.35 14.70 4.82
CA ASP A 152 1.00 15.28 4.88
C ASP A 152 0.48 15.33 6.32
N TYR A 153 0.78 14.32 7.14
CA TYR A 153 0.50 14.32 8.58
C TYR A 153 1.16 15.51 9.28
N GLN A 154 2.44 15.77 9.03
CA GLN A 154 3.14 16.92 9.61
C GLN A 154 2.51 18.24 9.12
N THR A 155 2.24 18.35 7.82
CA THR A 155 1.57 19.53 7.24
C THR A 155 0.22 19.81 7.89
N LEU A 156 -0.62 18.80 8.07
CA LEU A 156 -1.93 18.93 8.71
C LEU A 156 -1.80 19.33 10.19
N ARG A 157 -0.84 18.74 10.91
CA ARG A 157 -0.57 19.09 12.31
C ARG A 157 -0.11 20.53 12.51
N ASP A 158 0.59 21.07 11.51
CA ASP A 158 1.04 22.46 11.51
C ASP A 158 -0.04 23.43 10.96
N GLY A 159 -1.26 22.94 10.70
CA GLY A 159 -2.39 23.72 10.19
C GLY A 159 -2.37 24.01 8.69
N GLY A 160 -1.47 23.36 7.95
CA GLY A 160 -1.38 23.45 6.50
C GLY A 160 -2.34 22.49 5.77
N SER A 161 -2.30 22.53 4.43
CA SER A 161 -3.07 21.63 3.55
C SER A 161 -2.12 20.77 2.70
N PRO A 162 -2.31 19.44 2.66
CA PRO A 162 -1.56 18.56 1.76
C PRO A 162 -1.78 18.91 0.28
N PRO A 163 -0.89 18.47 -0.62
CA PRO A 163 -1.12 18.60 -2.07
C PRO A 163 -2.33 17.80 -2.53
N ASP A 164 -3.12 18.39 -3.43
CA ASP A 164 -4.35 17.78 -3.96
C ASP A 164 -4.11 16.89 -5.20
N THR A 165 -2.91 16.94 -5.79
CA THR A 165 -2.60 16.25 -7.04
C THR A 165 -1.40 15.31 -6.91
N ALA A 166 -1.42 14.25 -7.73
CA ALA A 166 -0.32 13.33 -7.92
C ALA A 166 -0.20 12.95 -9.41
N HIS A 167 0.90 12.27 -9.77
CA HIS A 167 1.01 11.71 -11.11
C HIS A 167 -0.05 10.64 -11.34
N SER A 168 -0.79 10.76 -12.44
CA SER A 168 -1.83 9.79 -12.82
C SER A 168 -1.21 8.44 -13.22
N PHE A 169 -1.69 7.38 -12.57
CA PHE A 169 -1.44 5.99 -12.94
C PHE A 169 -2.11 5.65 -14.25
N ALA A 170 -3.33 6.14 -14.50
CA ALA A 170 -4.03 5.91 -15.76
C ALA A 170 -3.21 6.44 -16.95
N ASP A 171 -2.68 7.66 -16.85
CA ASP A 171 -1.83 8.24 -17.88
C ASP A 171 -0.50 7.48 -18.03
N ALA A 172 0.09 7.03 -16.92
CA ALA A 172 1.29 6.20 -16.96
C ALA A 172 1.03 4.88 -17.71
N ALA A 173 -0.13 4.26 -17.47
CA ALA A 173 -0.54 3.04 -18.14
C ALA A 173 -0.81 3.25 -19.63
N VAL A 174 -1.38 4.39 -20.05
CA VAL A 174 -1.53 4.76 -21.46
C VAL A 174 -0.16 4.90 -22.13
N ARG A 175 0.72 5.71 -21.54
CA ARG A 175 2.08 5.93 -22.07
C ARG A 175 2.89 4.63 -22.18
N GLN A 176 2.72 3.72 -21.22
CA GLN A 176 3.38 2.42 -21.27
C GLN A 176 2.87 1.59 -22.45
N ARG A 177 1.55 1.51 -22.67
CA ARG A 177 0.99 0.77 -23.81
C ARG A 177 1.50 1.30 -25.15
N GLU A 178 1.57 2.62 -25.30
CA GLU A 178 2.06 3.26 -26.53
C GLU A 178 3.54 2.99 -26.82
N ARG A 179 4.35 2.78 -25.77
CA ARG A 179 5.82 2.66 -25.89
C ARG A 179 6.35 1.23 -25.76
N THR A 180 5.49 0.26 -25.43
CA THR A 180 5.91 -1.12 -25.16
C THR A 180 5.89 -1.94 -26.44
N SER A 181 7.05 -2.47 -26.84
CA SER A 181 7.14 -3.53 -27.85
C SER A 181 6.86 -4.91 -27.22
N GLU A 182 6.47 -5.89 -28.05
CA GLU A 182 6.27 -7.28 -27.60
C GLU A 182 7.49 -7.84 -26.85
N ARG A 183 8.71 -7.58 -27.37
CA ARG A 183 9.96 -7.97 -26.71
C ARG A 183 10.12 -7.37 -25.31
N LEU A 184 9.78 -6.08 -25.12
CA LEU A 184 9.87 -5.44 -23.81
C LEU A 184 8.85 -6.02 -22.83
N ARG A 185 7.65 -6.32 -23.32
CA ARG A 185 6.59 -6.98 -22.55
C ARG A 185 7.03 -8.37 -22.08
N GLU A 186 7.53 -9.20 -22.99
CA GLU A 186 8.03 -10.55 -22.67
C GLU A 186 9.18 -10.51 -21.66
N GLN A 187 10.17 -9.62 -21.87
CA GLN A 187 11.29 -9.46 -20.94
C GLN A 187 10.81 -9.06 -19.54
N ALA A 188 9.86 -8.13 -19.45
CA ALA A 188 9.32 -7.70 -18.17
C ALA A 188 8.53 -8.81 -17.47
N GLN A 189 7.74 -9.58 -18.22
CA GLN A 189 7.02 -10.76 -17.69
C GLN A 189 7.98 -11.86 -17.20
N ALA A 190 9.07 -12.11 -17.92
CA ALA A 190 10.13 -13.02 -17.50
C ALA A 190 10.81 -12.55 -16.19
N ASN A 191 11.12 -11.26 -16.09
CA ASN A 191 11.68 -10.67 -14.86
C ASN A 191 10.74 -10.80 -13.67
N MET A 192 9.43 -10.59 -13.87
CA MET A 192 8.43 -10.77 -12.81
C MET A 192 8.29 -12.24 -12.38
N CYS A 193 8.34 -13.20 -13.31
CA CYS A 193 8.40 -14.62 -12.98
C CYS A 193 9.62 -14.96 -12.10
N ALA A 194 10.81 -14.46 -12.44
CA ALA A 194 12.03 -14.68 -11.67
C ALA A 194 12.03 -14.01 -10.27
N CYS A 195 11.22 -12.97 -10.09
CA CYS A 195 11.00 -12.30 -8.80
C CYS A 195 9.85 -12.92 -7.97
N GLY A 196 8.85 -13.52 -8.62
CA GLY A 196 7.59 -13.98 -8.02
C GLY A 196 7.73 -15.10 -6.97
N GLU A 197 8.85 -15.83 -6.96
CA GLU A 197 9.18 -16.82 -5.93
C GLU A 197 9.79 -16.21 -4.66
N ARG A 198 10.21 -14.94 -4.70
CA ARG A 198 10.86 -14.23 -3.60
C ARG A 198 10.04 -13.04 -3.14
N VAL A 199 8.79 -13.28 -2.76
CA VAL A 199 8.02 -12.27 -2.03
C VAL A 199 8.69 -12.09 -0.66
N PRO A 200 9.14 -10.88 -0.29
CA PRO A 200 9.76 -10.66 1.00
C PRO A 200 8.76 -11.02 2.10
N VAL A 201 9.06 -12.06 2.86
CA VAL A 201 8.34 -12.38 4.10
C VAL A 201 8.48 -11.17 5.01
N PHE A 202 7.36 -10.63 5.47
CA PHE A 202 7.32 -9.53 6.43
C PHE A 202 8.15 -9.90 7.67
N ARG A 203 9.27 -9.20 7.90
CA ARG A 203 10.17 -9.40 9.05
C ARG A 203 9.81 -8.47 10.23
N GLY A 204 8.53 -8.43 10.58
CA GLY A 204 8.03 -7.66 11.72
C GLY A 204 7.73 -6.18 11.40
N LEU A 205 7.02 -5.54 12.35
CA LEU A 205 6.62 -4.14 12.28
C LEU A 205 7.84 -3.21 12.26
N ARG A 206 7.91 -2.29 11.30
CA ARG A 206 8.91 -1.21 11.35
C ARG A 206 8.49 -0.26 12.46
N ARG A 207 9.36 -0.07 13.45
CA ARG A 207 9.11 0.81 14.60
C ARG A 207 9.56 2.24 14.33
N TYR A 208 8.73 3.18 14.75
CA TYR A 208 8.94 4.62 14.65
C TYR A 208 8.63 5.28 15.99
N ARG A 209 9.47 6.24 16.40
CA ARG A 209 9.24 7.04 17.60
C ARG A 209 8.85 8.45 17.20
N THR A 210 7.75 8.96 17.75
CA THR A 210 7.33 10.34 17.59
C THR A 210 8.14 11.20 18.56
N GLY A 211 9.18 11.90 18.10
CA GLY A 211 9.99 12.79 18.94
C GLY A 211 10.65 13.91 18.15
N ARG A 212 10.63 15.14 18.72
CA ARG A 212 11.43 16.30 18.25
C ARG A 212 12.90 16.05 18.61
N GLY A 213 13.61 15.28 17.81
CA GLY A 213 14.99 14.94 18.16
C GLY A 213 15.71 14.18 17.08
N GLU A 214 15.66 14.66 15.84
CA GLU A 214 16.69 14.45 14.80
C GLU A 214 16.24 15.22 13.56
N ARG A 215 16.56 16.53 13.49
CA ARG A 215 16.62 17.23 12.19
C ARG A 215 17.70 16.52 11.38
N GLY A 216 17.31 15.57 10.52
CA GLY A 216 18.26 14.92 9.61
C GLY A 216 17.92 13.51 9.13
N LYS A 217 17.04 12.76 9.79
CA LYS A 217 16.66 11.42 9.31
C LYS A 217 15.23 11.41 8.80
N ARG A 218 15.06 11.17 7.49
CA ARG A 218 13.75 10.90 6.89
C ARG A 218 13.17 9.68 7.61
N PRO A 219 12.05 9.80 8.34
CA PRO A 219 11.57 8.70 9.16
C PRO A 219 11.20 7.46 8.31
N TRP A 220 11.05 7.57 6.98
CA TRP A 220 10.52 6.49 6.15
C TRP A 220 11.53 5.99 5.09
N ALA A 221 12.81 6.36 5.23
CA ALA A 221 13.90 5.89 4.37
C ALA A 221 14.47 4.54 4.86
N GLY A 222 13.66 3.49 4.79
CA GLY A 222 14.13 2.11 4.96
C GLY A 222 14.38 1.47 3.60
N THR A 223 15.59 1.60 3.06
CA THR A 223 16.02 0.88 1.84
C THR A 223 16.06 -0.62 2.11
N GLY A 224 15.03 -1.34 1.67
CA GLY A 224 15.16 -2.75 1.30
C GLY A 224 15.92 -2.82 -0.02
N HIS A 225 17.20 -2.49 -0.02
CA HIS A 225 18.07 -2.70 -1.17
C HIS A 225 18.24 -4.22 -1.35
N VAL A 226 17.57 -4.79 -2.33
CA VAL A 226 18.03 -6.03 -2.95
C VAL A 226 19.31 -5.65 -3.70
N ARG A 227 20.48 -5.88 -3.08
CA ARG A 227 21.73 -5.89 -3.85
C ARG A 227 21.65 -7.07 -4.81
N SER A 228 21.41 -6.80 -6.09
CA SER A 228 21.77 -7.72 -7.16
C SER A 228 23.28 -7.93 -7.10
N ARG A 229 23.73 -9.09 -6.62
CA ARG A 229 25.08 -9.54 -6.94
C ARG A 229 25.03 -10.11 -8.35
N GLU A 230 25.66 -9.41 -9.27
CA GLU A 230 26.10 -9.97 -10.55
C GLU A 230 26.99 -11.19 -10.27
N ARG A 231 26.61 -12.33 -10.84
CA ARG A 231 27.51 -13.37 -11.36
C ARG A 231 26.81 -14.04 -12.53
#